data_AF-A0A947GPZ6-F1
#
_entry.id   AF-A0A947GPZ6-F1
#
_cell.length_a   1.000
_cell.length_b   1.000
_cell.length_c   1.000
_cell.angle_alpha   90.00
_cell.angle_beta   90.00
_cell.angle_gamma   90.00
#
_symmetry.space_group_name_H-M   'P 1'
#
loop_
_entity.id
_entity.type
_entity.pdbx_description
1 polymer ?
#
loop_
_entity_poly.entity_id
_entity_poly.type
_entity_poly.pdbx_seq_one_letter_code
_entity_poly.pdbx_strand_id
1 'polypeptide(L)'
;MHDLIHTLAAGNPIAENWLGSTFHDVSRYVIFAVGVWLTLWVVLQRPLAGRKIRADNPPARQMIVEFLVSIRSVAIFSTIGLATFLLDRAGWLPGPKLAASWGPAWFWGSLVLMIIAHDAYFYWAHRLLHRPQLFRAFHRRHHRSMNPTPFTAYSFDLGEAAVMASFVPAWMILVPTQWEVTGLFMLHQIVRNTMGHAGYELMPATKDGRPLFDWLTTTTHHDLHHAQAGWNYGLYFTFWDRLMGTEHPEYHARFAQAVRKPLRAPVRAPAKAAAALLVGALLLGGAATDARAEATQSIAGDWATRGFGSLVRFSACQGAPDTLCGRIIWLWEIADERARPRNDRRNPDPALRNRSLVGVEIIRGMRETSPGVWTGGSLYNPDDGRTYTGEIRLRNGALVLKGCALNIVCQTQTWRKPDDILNAVRGLQQ
;
A
#
# COMPACT_ATOMS: atom_id res chain seq x y z
N MET A 1 -1.84 34.72 -1.67
CA MET A 1 -1.53 33.50 -2.46
C MET A 1 -1.31 33.82 -3.92
N HIS A 2 -2.26 34.49 -4.57
CA HIS A 2 -2.04 35.13 -5.87
C HIS A 2 -0.75 35.97 -5.86
N ASP A 3 -0.53 36.73 -4.78
CA ASP A 3 0.71 37.49 -4.56
C ASP A 3 1.97 36.62 -4.40
N LEU A 4 1.85 35.42 -3.84
CA LEU A 4 2.99 34.49 -3.66
C LEU A 4 3.40 33.86 -5.00
N ILE A 5 2.42 33.46 -5.83
CA ILE A 5 2.67 32.94 -7.17
C ILE A 5 3.29 34.03 -8.06
N HIS A 6 2.72 35.24 -8.04
CA HIS A 6 3.29 36.38 -8.76
C HIS A 6 4.69 36.76 -8.27
N THR A 7 4.97 36.66 -6.96
CA THR A 7 6.32 36.95 -6.43
C THR A 7 7.34 35.88 -6.84
N LEU A 8 6.94 34.59 -6.84
CA LEU A 8 7.86 33.48 -7.16
C LEU A 8 8.13 33.32 -8.67
N ALA A 9 7.24 33.79 -9.54
CA ALA A 9 7.34 33.65 -11.00
C ALA A 9 7.39 34.99 -11.75
N ALA A 10 7.62 36.10 -11.03
CA ALA A 10 7.51 37.47 -11.52
C ALA A 10 8.12 37.65 -12.94
N GLY A 11 7.24 37.92 -13.91
CA GLY A 11 7.62 38.23 -15.30
C GLY A 11 7.71 37.03 -16.25
N ASN A 12 7.46 35.79 -15.80
CA ASN A 12 7.39 34.61 -16.66
C ASN A 12 5.99 33.98 -16.68
N PRO A 13 5.17 34.24 -17.72
CA PRO A 13 3.81 33.71 -17.83
C PRO A 13 3.71 32.19 -17.82
N ILE A 14 4.75 31.47 -18.27
CA ILE A 14 4.79 30.00 -18.24
C ILE A 14 4.96 29.52 -16.79
N ALA A 15 5.86 30.15 -16.04
CA ALA A 15 6.09 29.81 -14.63
C ALA A 15 4.86 30.14 -13.76
N GLU A 16 4.19 31.27 -14.00
CA GLU A 16 2.95 31.63 -13.30
C GLU A 16 1.83 30.62 -13.56
N ASN A 17 1.63 30.23 -14.82
CA ASN A 17 0.63 29.21 -15.19
C ASN A 17 0.97 27.83 -14.60
N TRP A 18 2.26 27.45 -14.61
CA TRP A 18 2.70 26.19 -14.02
C TRP A 18 2.46 26.14 -12.51
N LEU A 19 2.82 27.20 -11.78
CA LEU A 19 2.59 27.30 -10.34
C LEU A 19 1.09 27.32 -10.02
N GLY A 20 0.28 28.04 -10.81
CA GLY A 20 -1.17 28.05 -10.69
C GLY A 20 -1.79 26.66 -10.88
N SER A 21 -1.42 25.95 -11.96
CA SER A 21 -1.88 24.58 -12.23
C SER A 21 -1.44 23.63 -11.12
N THR A 22 -0.17 23.71 -10.70
CA THR A 22 0.36 22.85 -9.64
C THR A 22 -0.34 23.07 -8.33
N PHE A 23 -0.59 24.33 -7.96
CA PHE A 23 -1.34 24.65 -6.75
C PHE A 23 -2.77 24.10 -6.82
N HIS A 24 -3.46 24.26 -7.94
CA HIS A 24 -4.81 23.74 -8.14
C HIS A 24 -4.85 22.20 -8.01
N ASP A 25 -3.93 21.50 -8.67
CA ASP A 25 -3.89 20.04 -8.65
C ASP A 25 -3.50 19.50 -7.27
N VAL A 26 -2.55 20.14 -6.58
CA VAL A 26 -2.19 19.83 -5.19
C VAL A 26 -3.38 20.06 -4.27
N SER A 27 -4.09 21.18 -4.42
CA SER A 27 -5.26 21.49 -3.60
C SER A 27 -6.36 20.44 -3.78
N ARG A 28 -6.67 20.07 -5.03
CA ARG A 28 -7.62 18.99 -5.33
C ARG A 28 -7.19 17.68 -4.69
N TYR A 29 -5.92 17.28 -4.87
CA TYR A 29 -5.40 16.06 -4.26
C TYR A 29 -5.51 16.10 -2.72
N VAL A 30 -5.10 17.19 -2.07
CA VAL A 30 -5.15 17.33 -0.61
C VAL A 30 -6.60 17.26 -0.13
N ILE A 31 -7.51 18.01 -0.75
CA ILE A 31 -8.94 18.00 -0.38
C ILE A 31 -9.52 16.58 -0.47
N PHE A 32 -9.28 15.87 -1.58
CA PHE A 32 -9.83 14.52 -1.75
C PHE A 32 -9.13 13.49 -0.87
N ALA A 33 -7.80 13.43 -0.88
CA ALA A 33 -7.07 12.40 -0.14
C ALA A 33 -7.18 12.60 1.38
N VAL A 34 -7.00 13.83 1.88
CA VAL A 34 -7.18 14.14 3.31
C VAL A 34 -8.64 14.09 3.70
N GLY A 35 -9.56 14.61 2.87
CA GLY A 35 -10.99 14.56 3.11
C GLY A 35 -11.49 13.13 3.25
N VAL A 36 -11.20 12.25 2.27
CA VAL A 36 -11.56 10.84 2.32
C VAL A 36 -10.91 10.14 3.52
N TRP A 37 -9.64 10.44 3.81
CA TRP A 37 -8.97 9.89 4.98
C TRP A 37 -9.65 10.31 6.28
N LEU A 38 -9.92 11.60 6.50
CA LEU A 38 -10.63 12.11 7.69
C LEU A 38 -12.02 11.48 7.81
N THR A 39 -12.77 11.43 6.71
CA THR A 39 -14.11 10.84 6.71
C THR A 39 -14.06 9.37 7.10
N LEU A 40 -13.21 8.55 6.48
CA LEU A 40 -13.21 7.10 6.70
C LEU A 40 -12.46 6.67 7.96
N TRP A 41 -11.31 7.29 8.24
CA TRP A 41 -10.38 6.88 9.30
C TRP A 41 -10.57 7.64 10.62
N VAL A 42 -11.26 8.78 10.61
CA VAL A 42 -11.54 9.55 11.84
C VAL A 42 -13.03 9.50 12.17
N VAL A 43 -13.88 9.97 11.25
CA VAL A 43 -15.33 10.12 11.49
C VAL A 43 -16.05 8.77 11.46
N LEU A 44 -15.83 7.97 10.41
CA LEU A 44 -16.57 6.73 10.15
C LEU A 44 -15.83 5.46 10.60
N GLN A 45 -14.66 5.58 11.24
CA GLN A 45 -13.87 4.40 11.64
C GLN A 45 -14.63 3.40 12.52
N ARG A 46 -15.53 3.90 13.40
CA ARG A 46 -16.35 3.07 14.28
C ARG A 46 -17.47 2.36 13.53
N PRO A 47 -18.37 3.07 12.80
CA PRO A 47 -19.40 2.40 12.01
C PRO A 47 -18.85 1.56 10.85
N LEU A 48 -17.62 1.80 10.40
CA LEU A 48 -16.94 1.00 9.38
C LEU A 48 -15.94 -0.01 9.95
N ALA A 49 -15.88 -0.22 11.27
CA ALA A 49 -14.90 -1.15 11.87
C ALA A 49 -15.01 -2.58 11.31
N GLY A 50 -16.23 -3.03 11.00
CA GLY A 50 -16.49 -4.32 10.37
C GLY A 50 -16.05 -4.37 8.90
N ARG A 51 -15.94 -3.21 8.24
CA ARG A 51 -15.55 -3.08 6.83
C ARG A 51 -14.05 -2.86 6.61
N LYS A 52 -13.28 -2.77 7.68
CA LYS A 52 -11.84 -2.59 7.58
C LYS A 52 -11.20 -3.84 6.96
N ILE A 53 -10.46 -3.66 5.88
CA ILE A 53 -9.89 -4.77 5.11
C ILE A 53 -8.79 -5.44 5.93
N ARG A 54 -7.80 -4.65 6.37
CA ARG A 54 -6.67 -5.09 7.19
C ARG A 54 -6.88 -4.74 8.67
N ALA A 55 -6.52 -5.66 9.56
CA ALA A 55 -6.70 -5.47 11.00
C ALA A 55 -5.84 -4.32 11.53
N ASP A 56 -4.56 -4.31 11.14
CA ASP A 56 -3.57 -3.33 11.59
C ASP A 56 -3.73 -2.00 10.85
N ASN A 57 -3.35 -0.91 11.52
CA ASN A 57 -3.18 0.39 10.88
C ASN A 57 -1.82 0.47 10.17
N PRO A 58 -1.72 1.20 9.05
CA PRO A 58 -0.44 1.46 8.42
C PRO A 58 0.45 2.30 9.36
N PRO A 59 1.78 2.09 9.37
CA PRO A 59 2.70 2.91 10.15
C PRO A 59 2.61 4.38 9.74
N ALA A 60 2.70 5.31 10.71
CA ALA A 60 2.68 6.75 10.42
C ALA A 60 3.72 7.17 9.37
N ARG A 61 4.91 6.57 9.43
CA ARG A 61 5.98 6.79 8.44
C ARG A 61 5.56 6.42 7.02
N GLN A 62 4.78 5.35 6.85
CA GLN A 62 4.26 4.96 5.53
C GLN A 62 3.34 6.05 4.99
N MET A 63 2.36 6.48 5.78
CA MET A 63 1.40 7.53 5.39
C MET A 63 2.07 8.86 5.04
N ILE A 64 3.10 9.27 5.79
CA ILE A 64 3.88 10.48 5.49
C ILE A 64 4.62 10.34 4.14
N VAL A 65 5.27 9.20 3.91
CA VAL A 65 5.98 8.94 2.65
C VAL A 65 4.99 8.89 1.48
N GLU A 66 3.85 8.23 1.65
CA GLU A 66 2.78 8.17 0.65
C GLU A 66 2.33 9.56 0.27
N PHE A 67 2.00 10.39 1.26
CA PHE A 67 1.55 11.76 1.05
C PHE A 67 2.59 12.61 0.32
N LEU A 68 3.86 12.62 0.78
CA LEU A 68 4.92 13.42 0.17
C LEU A 68 5.25 12.98 -1.26
N VAL A 69 5.24 11.66 -1.52
CA VAL A 69 5.44 11.13 -2.88
C VAL A 69 4.27 11.48 -3.78
N SER A 70 3.04 11.46 -3.28
CA SER A 70 1.87 11.88 -4.05
C SER A 70 1.92 13.35 -4.44
N ILE A 71 2.38 14.25 -3.56
CA ILE A 71 2.60 15.67 -3.91
C ILE A 71 3.61 15.80 -5.06
N ARG A 72 4.69 15.00 -5.05
CA ARG A 72 5.65 14.95 -6.16
C ARG A 72 5.00 14.47 -7.47
N SER A 73 4.19 13.42 -7.42
CA SER A 73 3.49 12.91 -8.61
C SER A 73 2.51 13.95 -9.17
N VAL A 74 1.82 14.69 -8.30
CA VAL A 74 0.93 15.78 -8.72
C VAL A 74 1.69 16.88 -9.47
N ALA A 75 2.91 17.23 -9.07
CA ALA A 75 3.73 18.19 -9.82
C ALA A 75 4.09 17.69 -11.25
N ILE A 76 4.26 16.37 -11.43
CA ILE A 76 4.45 15.76 -12.75
C ILE A 76 3.17 15.87 -13.57
N PHE A 77 2.02 15.56 -12.96
CA PHE A 77 0.71 15.69 -13.61
C PHE A 77 0.45 17.13 -14.06
N SER A 78 0.80 18.09 -13.21
CA SER A 78 0.66 19.53 -13.49
C SER A 78 1.55 19.96 -14.64
N THR A 79 2.77 19.43 -14.72
CA THR A 79 3.68 19.66 -15.86
C THR A 79 3.10 19.13 -17.17
N ILE A 80 2.54 17.91 -17.16
CA ILE A 80 1.90 17.30 -18.34
C ILE A 80 0.62 18.06 -18.71
N GLY A 81 -0.17 18.47 -17.72
CA GLY A 81 -1.36 19.30 -17.90
C GLY A 81 -1.03 20.64 -18.55
N LEU A 82 0.03 21.33 -18.08
CA LEU A 82 0.51 22.56 -18.70
C LEU A 82 0.96 22.32 -20.14
N ALA A 83 1.73 21.26 -20.40
CA ALA A 83 2.14 20.92 -21.77
C ALA A 83 0.92 20.71 -22.68
N THR A 84 -0.10 20.01 -22.20
CA THR A 84 -1.37 19.79 -22.91
C THR A 84 -2.08 21.12 -23.21
N PHE A 85 -2.16 22.00 -22.22
CA PHE A 85 -2.73 23.34 -22.41
C PHE A 85 -1.94 24.18 -23.42
N LEU A 86 -0.61 24.13 -23.39
CA LEU A 86 0.23 24.84 -24.36
C LEU A 86 0.05 24.30 -25.78
N LEU A 87 -0.15 22.99 -25.95
CA LEU A 87 -0.48 22.39 -27.25
C LEU A 87 -1.82 22.90 -27.79
N ASP A 88 -2.85 23.05 -26.95
CA ASP A 88 -4.13 23.68 -27.33
C ASP A 88 -3.93 25.14 -27.74
N ARG A 89 -3.16 25.92 -26.97
CA ARG A 89 -2.85 27.32 -27.29
C ARG A 89 -2.05 27.48 -28.59
N ALA A 90 -1.19 26.52 -28.91
CA ALA A 90 -0.48 26.45 -30.18
C ALA A 90 -1.36 26.02 -31.37
N GLY A 91 -2.62 25.61 -31.12
CA GLY A 91 -3.55 25.13 -32.13
C GLY A 91 -3.37 23.65 -32.50
N TRP A 92 -2.56 22.90 -31.74
CA TRP A 92 -2.25 21.49 -32.01
C TRP A 92 -3.27 20.53 -31.38
N LEU A 93 -4.16 21.05 -30.52
CA LEU A 93 -5.32 20.32 -30.00
C LEU A 93 -6.61 21.01 -30.46
N PRO A 94 -7.06 20.85 -31.72
CA PRO A 94 -8.33 21.43 -32.18
C PRO A 94 -9.56 20.77 -31.54
N GLY A 95 -9.38 19.58 -30.95
CA GLY A 95 -10.43 18.73 -30.39
C GLY A 95 -11.41 19.43 -29.45
N PRO A 96 -10.96 20.18 -28.42
CA PRO A 96 -11.86 20.87 -27.50
C PRO A 96 -12.79 21.89 -28.17
N LYS A 97 -12.26 22.70 -29.10
CA LYS A 97 -13.05 23.68 -29.86
C LYS A 97 -14.04 23.01 -30.80
N LEU A 98 -13.62 21.94 -31.47
CA LEU A 98 -14.47 21.16 -32.35
C LEU A 98 -15.63 20.53 -31.58
N ALA A 99 -15.33 19.84 -30.48
CA ALA A 99 -16.30 19.13 -29.65
C ALA A 99 -17.35 20.07 -29.01
N ALA A 100 -16.99 21.34 -28.74
CA ALA A 100 -17.93 22.33 -28.20
C ALA A 100 -19.17 22.54 -29.11
N SER A 101 -19.01 22.35 -30.42
CA SER A 101 -20.11 22.49 -31.40
C SER A 101 -21.00 21.24 -31.55
N TRP A 102 -20.61 20.09 -30.96
CA TRP A 102 -21.27 18.79 -31.20
C TRP A 102 -22.40 18.48 -30.21
N GLY A 103 -22.69 19.42 -29.31
CA GLY A 103 -23.84 19.39 -28.43
C GLY A 103 -23.77 18.36 -27.28
N PRO A 104 -24.85 18.24 -26.50
CA PRO A 104 -24.85 17.47 -25.25
C PRO A 104 -24.66 15.96 -25.42
N ALA A 105 -25.12 15.39 -26.53
CA ALA A 105 -24.97 13.96 -26.79
C ALA A 105 -23.49 13.56 -26.88
N TRP A 106 -22.69 14.34 -27.61
CA TRP A 106 -21.25 14.11 -27.67
C TRP A 106 -20.55 14.42 -26.35
N PHE A 107 -20.98 15.46 -25.63
CA PHE A 107 -20.44 15.78 -24.31
C PHE A 107 -20.49 14.58 -23.35
N TRP A 108 -21.67 13.99 -23.19
CA TRP A 108 -21.83 12.83 -22.30
C TRP A 108 -21.26 11.54 -22.90
N GLY A 109 -21.38 11.35 -24.21
CA GLY A 109 -20.81 10.20 -24.92
C GLY A 109 -19.29 10.15 -24.80
N SER A 110 -18.60 11.27 -25.05
CA SER A 110 -17.15 11.37 -24.92
C SER A 110 -16.66 11.16 -23.49
N LEU A 111 -17.41 11.59 -22.46
CA LEU A 111 -17.10 11.27 -21.06
C LEU A 111 -17.11 9.77 -20.80
N VAL A 112 -18.18 9.08 -21.22
CA VAL A 112 -18.30 7.62 -21.06
C VAL A 112 -17.19 6.89 -21.82
N LEU A 113 -16.93 7.28 -23.06
CA LEU A 113 -15.87 6.71 -23.88
C LEU A 113 -14.49 6.93 -23.24
N MET A 114 -14.23 8.12 -22.69
CA MET A 114 -12.96 8.44 -22.02
C MET A 114 -12.75 7.58 -20.77
N ILE A 115 -13.80 7.34 -19.97
CA ILE A 115 -13.73 6.47 -18.79
C ILE A 115 -13.38 5.03 -19.19
N ILE A 116 -14.06 4.49 -20.22
CA ILE A 116 -13.82 3.12 -20.71
C ILE A 116 -12.42 3.00 -21.30
N ALA A 117 -12.00 3.97 -22.11
CA ALA A 117 -10.68 3.99 -22.73
C ALA A 117 -9.56 4.13 -21.68
N HIS A 118 -9.78 4.91 -20.63
CA HIS A 118 -8.83 5.04 -19.54
C HIS A 118 -8.68 3.74 -18.76
N ASP A 119 -9.79 3.05 -18.46
CA ASP A 119 -9.73 1.76 -17.78
C ASP A 119 -8.94 0.73 -18.60
N ALA A 120 -9.15 0.69 -19.92
CA ALA A 120 -8.37 -0.13 -20.83
C ALA A 120 -6.88 0.25 -20.84
N TYR A 121 -6.57 1.54 -21.02
CA TYR A 121 -5.21 2.06 -20.97
C TYR A 121 -4.51 1.66 -19.66
N PHE A 122 -5.19 1.92 -18.53
CA PHE A 122 -4.66 1.62 -17.21
C PHE A 122 -4.41 0.13 -17.05
N TYR A 123 -5.37 -0.73 -17.38
CA TYR A 123 -5.20 -2.19 -17.24
C TYR A 123 -3.93 -2.68 -17.96
N TRP A 124 -3.73 -2.28 -19.23
CA TRP A 124 -2.60 -2.73 -20.02
C TRP A 124 -1.28 -2.10 -19.56
N ALA A 125 -1.28 -0.80 -19.26
CA ALA A 125 -0.10 -0.11 -18.74
C ALA A 125 0.30 -0.72 -17.39
N HIS A 126 -0.64 -0.91 -16.48
CA HIS A 126 -0.43 -1.48 -15.17
C HIS A 126 0.10 -2.91 -15.26
N ARG A 127 -0.54 -3.78 -16.05
CA ARG A 127 -0.05 -5.15 -16.28
C ARG A 127 1.36 -5.18 -16.87
N LEU A 128 1.67 -4.28 -17.79
CA LEU A 128 3.02 -4.14 -18.34
C LEU A 128 4.03 -3.68 -17.26
N LEU A 129 3.65 -2.71 -16.43
CA LEU A 129 4.46 -2.25 -15.30
C LEU A 129 4.74 -3.34 -14.26
N HIS A 130 3.93 -4.41 -14.20
CA HIS A 130 4.20 -5.58 -13.37
C HIS A 130 5.21 -6.58 -13.94
N ARG A 131 5.77 -6.33 -15.14
CA ARG A 131 6.91 -7.11 -15.64
C ARG A 131 8.15 -6.83 -14.76
N PRO A 132 8.99 -7.83 -14.41
CA PRO A 132 10.01 -7.68 -13.37
C PRO A 132 10.99 -6.51 -13.55
N GLN A 133 11.32 -6.13 -14.79
CA GLN A 133 12.19 -4.98 -15.08
C GLN A 133 11.47 -3.66 -14.85
N LEU A 134 10.25 -3.52 -15.39
CA LEU A 134 9.44 -2.32 -15.27
C LEU A 134 8.94 -2.14 -13.84
N PHE A 135 8.58 -3.22 -13.15
CA PHE A 135 8.10 -3.16 -11.76
C PHE A 135 9.15 -2.52 -10.86
N ARG A 136 10.41 -2.98 -10.96
CA ARG A 136 11.51 -2.46 -10.15
C ARG A 136 11.77 -0.98 -10.39
N ALA A 137 11.68 -0.52 -11.64
CA ALA A 137 12.01 0.84 -12.01
C ALA A 137 10.83 1.84 -11.88
N PHE A 138 9.60 1.38 -12.07
CA PHE A 138 8.43 2.24 -12.25
C PHE A 138 7.29 1.98 -11.27
N HIS A 139 7.14 0.80 -10.67
CA HIS A 139 5.90 0.48 -9.92
C HIS A 139 6.16 0.03 -8.47
N ARG A 140 7.42 -0.22 -8.12
CA ARG A 140 7.83 -0.72 -6.81
C ARG A 140 7.44 0.24 -5.69
N ARG A 141 7.53 1.57 -5.90
CA ARG A 141 7.16 2.54 -4.87
C ARG A 141 5.71 2.40 -4.46
N HIS A 142 4.83 2.29 -5.45
CA HIS A 142 3.41 2.11 -5.24
C HIS A 142 3.14 0.86 -4.39
N HIS A 143 3.79 -0.26 -4.73
CA HIS A 143 3.66 -1.54 -4.01
C HIS A 143 4.37 -1.61 -2.66
N ARG A 144 5.19 -0.62 -2.27
CA ARG A 144 5.71 -0.56 -0.89
C ARG A 144 4.61 -0.25 0.12
N SER A 145 3.46 0.27 -0.34
CA SER A 145 2.28 0.55 0.45
C SER A 145 1.40 -0.68 0.64
N MET A 146 1.94 -1.72 1.30
CA MET A 146 1.23 -2.98 1.52
C MET A 146 0.01 -2.87 2.48
N ASN A 147 -0.27 -1.70 3.04
CA ASN A 147 -1.52 -1.40 3.76
C ASN A 147 -1.97 -0.01 3.29
N PRO A 148 -2.57 0.08 2.09
CA PRO A 148 -2.77 1.35 1.41
C PRO A 148 -3.77 2.24 2.15
N THR A 149 -3.56 3.54 1.99
CA THR A 149 -4.46 4.59 2.47
C THR A 149 -4.87 5.49 1.31
N PRO A 150 -5.86 6.39 1.47
CA PRO A 150 -6.14 7.44 0.50
C PRO A 150 -4.90 8.19 -0.03
N PHE A 151 -3.82 8.29 0.77
CA PHE A 151 -2.57 8.92 0.35
C PHE A 151 -1.74 8.09 -0.62
N THR A 152 -1.96 6.78 -0.70
CA THR A 152 -1.31 5.87 -1.66
C THR A 152 -1.75 6.12 -3.10
N ALA A 153 -2.92 6.74 -3.29
CA ALA A 153 -3.56 6.90 -4.61
C ALA A 153 -2.61 7.44 -5.70
N TYR A 154 -1.75 8.42 -5.37
CA TYR A 154 -0.75 8.97 -6.31
C TYR A 154 0.70 8.70 -5.90
N SER A 155 0.93 7.72 -5.01
CA SER A 155 2.27 7.41 -4.51
C SER A 155 3.07 6.56 -5.50
N PHE A 156 3.27 7.10 -6.70
CA PHE A 156 3.90 6.46 -7.85
C PHE A 156 5.40 6.71 -7.91
N ASP A 157 6.16 5.88 -8.62
CA ASP A 157 7.48 6.30 -9.11
C ASP A 157 7.35 7.35 -10.23
N LEU A 158 8.45 8.07 -10.52
CA LEU A 158 8.42 9.20 -11.47
C LEU A 158 7.91 8.79 -12.84
N GLY A 159 8.41 7.67 -13.37
CA GLY A 159 8.01 7.21 -14.69
C GLY A 159 6.61 6.62 -14.72
N GLU A 160 6.14 5.98 -13.64
CA GLU A 160 4.74 5.56 -13.53
C GLU A 160 3.81 6.75 -13.50
N ALA A 161 4.13 7.81 -12.74
CA ALA A 161 3.37 9.05 -12.76
C ALA A 161 3.27 9.62 -14.19
N ALA A 162 4.38 9.65 -14.93
CA ALA A 162 4.37 10.11 -16.32
C ALA A 162 3.52 9.22 -17.24
N VAL A 163 3.64 7.89 -17.12
CA VAL A 163 2.81 6.93 -17.88
C VAL A 163 1.33 7.17 -17.56
N MET A 164 0.94 7.12 -16.29
CA MET A 164 -0.47 7.29 -15.88
C MET A 164 -1.06 8.63 -16.34
N ALA A 165 -0.27 9.72 -16.29
CA ALA A 165 -0.73 11.04 -16.73
C ALA A 165 -0.79 11.21 -18.25
N SER A 166 -0.05 10.40 -19.03
CA SER A 166 0.02 10.53 -20.48
C SER A 166 -1.29 10.18 -21.20
N PHE A 167 -2.22 9.49 -20.54
CA PHE A 167 -3.51 9.14 -21.14
C PHE A 167 -4.29 10.38 -21.59
N VAL A 168 -4.41 11.41 -20.75
CA VAL A 168 -5.23 12.60 -21.04
C VAL A 168 -4.76 13.34 -22.31
N PRO A 169 -3.48 13.73 -22.44
CA PRO A 169 -3.02 14.36 -23.68
C PRO A 169 -3.19 13.45 -24.89
N ALA A 170 -2.86 12.16 -24.77
CA ALA A 170 -3.03 11.22 -25.88
C ALA A 170 -4.50 11.12 -26.33
N TRP A 171 -5.43 11.05 -25.37
CA TRP A 171 -6.86 11.06 -25.64
C TRP A 171 -7.30 12.35 -26.33
N MET A 172 -6.89 13.51 -25.82
CA MET A 172 -7.30 14.82 -26.37
C MET A 172 -6.73 15.12 -27.76
N ILE A 173 -5.61 14.49 -28.14
CA ILE A 173 -5.07 14.52 -29.50
C ILE A 173 -5.96 13.71 -30.46
N LEU A 174 -6.44 12.55 -30.01
CA LEU A 174 -7.10 11.57 -30.87
C LEU A 174 -8.63 11.75 -30.92
N VAL A 175 -9.24 12.17 -29.84
CA VAL A 175 -10.69 12.24 -29.66
C VAL A 175 -11.10 13.67 -29.31
N PRO A 176 -11.85 14.36 -30.19
CA PRO A 176 -12.37 15.69 -29.90
C PRO A 176 -13.15 15.70 -28.58
N THR A 177 -12.63 16.38 -27.57
CA THR A 177 -13.18 16.33 -26.19
C THR A 177 -13.13 17.72 -25.57
N GLN A 178 -14.25 18.18 -25.02
CA GLN A 178 -14.32 19.47 -24.33
C GLN A 178 -13.49 19.46 -23.03
N TRP A 179 -12.97 20.62 -22.64
CA TRP A 179 -12.19 20.76 -21.40
C TRP A 179 -13.00 20.41 -20.15
N GLU A 180 -14.31 20.71 -20.16
CA GLU A 180 -15.25 20.38 -19.09
C GLU A 180 -15.43 18.86 -18.93
N VAL A 181 -15.45 18.11 -20.04
CA VAL A 181 -15.49 16.64 -20.02
C VAL A 181 -14.21 16.10 -19.38
N THR A 182 -13.04 16.62 -19.78
CA THR A 182 -11.76 16.28 -19.14
C THR A 182 -11.78 16.60 -17.64
N GLY A 183 -12.37 17.72 -17.24
CA GLY A 183 -12.54 18.09 -15.83
C GLY A 183 -13.39 17.09 -15.04
N LEU A 184 -14.54 16.68 -15.58
CA LEU A 184 -15.40 15.65 -14.98
C LEU A 184 -14.69 14.29 -14.91
N PHE A 185 -13.92 13.94 -15.94
CA PHE A 185 -13.10 12.73 -15.94
C PHE A 185 -11.99 12.78 -14.88
N MET A 186 -11.31 13.92 -14.69
CA MET A 186 -10.33 14.09 -13.60
C MET A 186 -10.97 13.91 -12.22
N LEU A 187 -12.19 14.43 -12.02
CA LEU A 187 -12.96 14.22 -10.79
C LEU A 187 -13.30 12.74 -10.58
N HIS A 188 -13.80 12.06 -11.61
CA HIS A 188 -14.02 10.61 -11.57
C HIS A 188 -12.74 9.88 -11.15
N GLN A 189 -11.62 10.19 -11.81
CA GLN A 189 -10.35 9.49 -11.62
C GLN A 189 -9.85 9.59 -10.17
N ILE A 190 -9.80 10.80 -9.59
CA ILE A 190 -9.33 10.95 -8.20
C ILE A 190 -10.26 10.23 -7.22
N VAL A 191 -11.58 10.33 -7.40
CA VAL A 191 -12.56 9.66 -6.53
C VAL A 191 -12.35 8.15 -6.56
N ARG A 192 -12.32 7.55 -7.76
CA ARG A 192 -12.16 6.10 -7.90
C ARG A 192 -10.80 5.61 -7.40
N ASN A 193 -9.73 6.33 -7.70
CA ASN A 193 -8.39 5.94 -7.28
C ASN A 193 -8.24 6.02 -5.74
N THR A 194 -8.73 7.09 -5.11
CA THR A 194 -8.72 7.21 -3.65
C THR A 194 -9.60 6.16 -2.97
N MET A 195 -10.77 5.84 -3.54
CA MET A 195 -11.63 4.75 -3.05
C MET A 195 -10.93 3.38 -3.11
N GLY A 196 -10.18 3.10 -4.18
CA GLY A 196 -9.42 1.85 -4.33
C GLY A 196 -8.36 1.64 -3.24
N HIS A 197 -7.84 2.73 -2.65
CA HIS A 197 -6.83 2.71 -1.60
C HIS A 197 -7.38 3.06 -0.22
N ALA A 198 -8.69 3.10 -0.04
CA ALA A 198 -9.32 3.64 1.16
C ALA A 198 -9.02 2.85 2.46
N GLY A 199 -8.64 1.57 2.36
CA GLY A 199 -8.39 0.66 3.49
C GLY A 199 -9.67 0.09 4.16
N TYR A 200 -10.85 0.58 3.75
CA TYR A 200 -12.17 0.08 4.13
C TYR A 200 -12.94 -0.33 2.87
N GLU A 201 -13.65 -1.44 2.92
CA GLU A 201 -14.52 -1.85 1.81
C GLU A 201 -15.78 -0.98 1.76
N LEU A 202 -15.91 -0.19 0.70
CA LEU A 202 -16.97 0.80 0.51
C LEU A 202 -18.14 0.26 -0.32
N MET A 203 -17.93 -0.78 -1.12
CA MET A 203 -18.95 -1.34 -2.00
C MET A 203 -20.01 -2.10 -1.16
N PRO A 204 -21.31 -1.80 -1.36
CA PRO A 204 -22.38 -2.58 -0.76
C PRO A 204 -22.33 -4.04 -1.22
N ALA A 205 -22.81 -4.94 -0.37
CA ALA A 205 -22.88 -6.37 -0.66
C ALA A 205 -24.32 -6.81 -0.91
N THR A 206 -24.49 -7.75 -1.82
CA THR A 206 -25.72 -8.55 -1.96
C THR A 206 -25.90 -9.46 -0.74
N LYS A 207 -27.10 -10.06 -0.58
CA LYS A 207 -27.39 -11.01 0.52
C LYS A 207 -26.39 -12.18 0.55
N ASP A 208 -26.01 -12.66 -0.64
CA ASP A 208 -25.07 -13.78 -0.80
C ASP A 208 -23.61 -13.37 -0.59
N GLY A 209 -23.34 -12.09 -0.29
CA GLY A 209 -22.02 -11.59 0.08
C GLY A 209 -21.16 -11.18 -1.11
N ARG A 210 -21.72 -11.11 -2.33
CA ARG A 210 -21.03 -10.59 -3.53
C ARG A 210 -21.13 -9.07 -3.61
N PRO A 211 -20.22 -8.38 -4.32
CA PRO A 211 -20.37 -6.95 -4.58
C PRO A 211 -21.69 -6.64 -5.28
N LEU A 212 -22.38 -5.57 -4.88
CA LEU A 212 -23.64 -5.15 -5.51
C LEU A 212 -23.44 -4.84 -7.00
N PHE A 213 -22.31 -4.23 -7.34
CA PHE A 213 -21.88 -3.97 -8.71
C PHE A 213 -20.58 -4.74 -8.97
N ASP A 214 -20.70 -6.04 -9.21
CA ASP A 214 -19.56 -6.96 -9.36
C ASP A 214 -18.73 -6.71 -10.63
N TRP A 215 -19.18 -5.86 -11.54
CA TRP A 215 -18.40 -5.41 -12.70
C TRP A 215 -17.51 -4.19 -12.39
N LEU A 216 -17.67 -3.57 -11.21
CA LEU A 216 -16.82 -2.49 -10.73
C LEU A 216 -15.74 -3.05 -9.80
N THR A 217 -14.53 -2.50 -9.90
CA THR A 217 -13.48 -2.74 -8.91
C THR A 217 -13.93 -2.22 -7.55
N THR A 218 -13.59 -2.98 -6.50
CA THR A 218 -13.83 -2.56 -5.11
C THR A 218 -12.53 -2.29 -4.38
N THR A 219 -12.59 -1.69 -3.19
CA THR A 219 -11.39 -1.47 -2.37
C THR A 219 -10.72 -2.80 -2.04
N THR A 220 -11.48 -3.87 -1.80
CA THR A 220 -10.91 -5.22 -1.59
C THR A 220 -10.21 -5.77 -2.84
N HIS A 221 -10.75 -5.52 -4.04
CA HIS A 221 -10.13 -5.95 -5.29
C HIS A 221 -8.71 -5.36 -5.43
N HIS A 222 -8.57 -4.06 -5.20
CA HIS A 222 -7.29 -3.36 -5.31
C HIS A 222 -6.37 -3.61 -4.09
N ASP A 223 -6.91 -3.75 -2.89
CA ASP A 223 -6.09 -4.13 -1.72
C ASP A 223 -5.46 -5.52 -1.88
N LEU A 224 -6.17 -6.47 -2.50
CA LEU A 224 -5.62 -7.78 -2.85
C LEU A 224 -4.49 -7.68 -3.86
N HIS A 225 -4.58 -6.78 -4.83
CA HIS A 225 -3.49 -6.50 -5.76
C HIS A 225 -2.20 -6.07 -5.03
N HIS A 226 -2.33 -5.15 -4.05
CA HIS A 226 -1.21 -4.73 -3.19
C HIS A 226 -0.72 -5.84 -2.25
N ALA A 227 -1.58 -6.81 -1.90
CA ALA A 227 -1.19 -7.97 -1.10
C ALA A 227 -0.41 -9.01 -1.91
N GLN A 228 -0.84 -9.22 -3.16
CA GLN A 228 -0.39 -10.30 -4.04
C GLN A 228 -0.30 -9.75 -5.46
N ALA A 229 0.88 -9.21 -5.80
CA ALA A 229 1.17 -8.77 -7.16
C ALA A 229 0.99 -9.94 -8.15
N GLY A 230 0.48 -9.64 -9.34
CA GLY A 230 0.16 -10.67 -10.36
C GLY A 230 -1.33 -10.78 -10.71
N TRP A 231 -2.20 -10.18 -9.91
CA TRP A 231 -3.66 -10.24 -10.06
C TRP A 231 -4.29 -8.85 -10.01
N ASN A 232 -5.54 -8.70 -10.44
CA ASN A 232 -6.38 -7.52 -10.23
C ASN A 232 -5.75 -6.21 -10.75
N TYR A 233 -5.55 -6.10 -12.07
CA TYR A 233 -4.90 -4.95 -12.68
C TYR A 233 -5.86 -3.79 -13.03
N GLY A 234 -7.16 -4.05 -13.11
CA GLY A 234 -8.19 -3.08 -13.50
C GLY A 234 -8.32 -1.92 -12.51
N LEU A 235 -8.71 -0.75 -13.01
CA LEU A 235 -8.85 0.46 -12.19
C LEU A 235 -10.31 0.70 -11.78
N TYR A 236 -11.22 0.68 -12.75
CA TYR A 236 -12.65 0.95 -12.58
C TYR A 236 -13.49 -0.30 -12.76
N PHE A 237 -13.15 -1.13 -13.75
CA PHE A 237 -13.92 -2.32 -14.09
C PHE A 237 -13.12 -3.61 -13.85
N THR A 238 -13.82 -4.67 -13.46
CA THR A 238 -13.25 -6.03 -13.35
C THR A 238 -13.25 -6.78 -14.68
N PHE A 239 -13.83 -6.18 -15.73
CA PHE A 239 -13.98 -6.76 -17.06
C PHE A 239 -12.67 -7.29 -17.63
N TRP A 240 -11.61 -6.47 -17.66
CA TRP A 240 -10.33 -6.87 -18.22
C TRP A 240 -9.68 -7.99 -17.44
N ASP A 241 -9.76 -7.94 -16.11
CA ASP A 241 -9.25 -9.00 -15.25
C ASP A 241 -9.96 -10.33 -15.49
N ARG A 242 -11.28 -10.31 -15.67
CA ARG A 242 -12.06 -11.51 -16.01
C ARG A 242 -11.74 -12.05 -17.39
N LEU A 243 -11.72 -11.16 -18.39
CA LEU A 243 -11.46 -11.53 -19.78
C LEU A 243 -10.08 -12.15 -19.94
N MET A 244 -9.09 -11.63 -19.21
CA MET A 244 -7.70 -12.07 -19.31
C MET A 244 -7.29 -13.11 -18.28
N GLY A 245 -8.23 -13.55 -17.41
CA GLY A 245 -7.96 -14.51 -16.35
C GLY A 245 -6.99 -14.00 -15.27
N THR A 246 -6.99 -12.70 -15.01
CA THR A 246 -6.15 -12.04 -13.99
C THR A 246 -6.94 -11.55 -12.78
N GLU A 247 -8.24 -11.85 -12.66
CA GLU A 247 -9.00 -11.64 -11.42
C GLU A 247 -8.54 -12.65 -10.36
N HIS A 248 -8.20 -12.17 -9.16
CA HIS A 248 -7.70 -12.99 -8.08
C HIS A 248 -8.76 -14.02 -7.68
N PRO A 249 -8.42 -15.33 -7.60
CA PRO A 249 -9.41 -16.39 -7.35
C PRO A 249 -10.16 -16.23 -6.01
N GLU A 250 -9.48 -15.72 -4.97
CA GLU A 250 -10.14 -15.45 -3.68
C GLU A 250 -10.90 -14.11 -3.60
N TYR A 251 -11.04 -13.33 -4.68
CA TYR A 251 -11.58 -11.97 -4.61
C TYR A 251 -12.96 -11.92 -3.92
N HIS A 252 -13.92 -12.72 -4.38
CA HIS A 252 -15.27 -12.73 -3.80
C HIS A 252 -15.29 -13.22 -2.35
N ALA A 253 -14.47 -14.21 -2.01
CA ALA A 253 -14.36 -14.70 -0.63
C ALA A 253 -13.80 -13.62 0.32
N ARG A 254 -12.78 -12.88 -0.13
CA ARG A 254 -12.16 -11.77 0.62
C ARG A 254 -13.09 -10.59 0.74
N PHE A 255 -13.83 -10.27 -0.32
CA PHE A 255 -14.87 -9.24 -0.28
C PHE A 255 -15.97 -9.60 0.72
N ALA A 256 -16.50 -10.83 0.65
CA ALA A 256 -17.50 -11.33 1.59
C ALA A 256 -16.99 -11.28 3.05
N GLN A 257 -15.71 -11.62 3.26
CA GLN A 257 -15.07 -11.49 4.57
C GLN A 257 -14.98 -10.03 5.03
N ALA A 258 -14.70 -9.08 4.13
CA ALA A 258 -14.59 -7.66 4.46
C ALA A 258 -15.95 -7.03 4.79
N VAL A 259 -17.05 -7.47 4.18
CA VAL A 259 -18.39 -6.89 4.40
C VAL A 259 -19.21 -7.57 5.50
N ARG A 260 -18.88 -8.82 5.85
CA ARG A 260 -19.61 -9.62 6.86
C ARG A 260 -19.01 -9.58 8.26
N LYS A 261 -17.88 -8.90 8.51
CA LYS A 261 -17.36 -8.85 9.89
C LYS A 261 -18.39 -8.10 10.75
N PRO A 262 -18.95 -8.71 11.81
CA PRO A 262 -19.79 -7.97 12.74
C PRO A 262 -18.97 -6.79 13.27
N LEU A 263 -19.61 -5.63 13.41
CA LEU A 263 -19.00 -4.53 14.15
C LEU A 263 -18.55 -5.12 15.48
N ARG A 264 -17.24 -5.08 15.76
CA ARG A 264 -16.75 -5.50 17.07
C ARG A 264 -17.59 -4.75 18.09
N ALA A 265 -18.28 -5.50 18.95
CA ALA A 265 -19.03 -4.90 20.05
C ALA A 265 -18.09 -3.88 20.71
N PRO A 266 -18.57 -2.66 21.00
CA PRO A 266 -17.71 -1.65 21.59
C PRO A 266 -17.11 -2.26 22.84
N VAL A 267 -15.79 -2.51 22.81
CA VAL A 267 -15.04 -2.65 24.04
C VAL A 267 -15.32 -1.33 24.74
N ARG A 268 -16.07 -1.38 25.84
CA ARG A 268 -16.29 -0.20 26.69
C ARG A 268 -14.91 0.34 27.01
N ALA A 269 -14.51 1.38 26.29
CA ALA A 269 -13.32 2.12 26.62
C ALA A 269 -13.61 2.72 28.01
N PRO A 270 -12.74 2.51 29.02
CA PRO A 270 -12.84 3.35 30.20
C PRO A 270 -12.72 4.80 29.72
N ALA A 271 -13.68 5.61 30.13
CA ALA A 271 -13.75 6.99 29.72
C ALA A 271 -12.50 7.75 30.21
N LYS A 272 -11.92 8.51 29.27
CA LYS A 272 -10.97 9.63 29.43
C LYS A 272 -9.50 9.29 29.72
N ALA A 273 -8.62 9.82 28.87
CA ALA A 273 -7.72 10.90 29.31
C ALA A 273 -6.97 11.52 28.11
N ALA A 274 -7.27 12.78 27.82
CA ALA A 274 -6.27 13.74 27.37
C ALA A 274 -5.74 14.44 28.65
N ALA A 275 -4.41 14.35 28.84
CA ALA A 275 -3.50 15.11 29.71
C ALA A 275 -3.99 15.64 31.09
N ALA A 276 -3.42 15.11 32.19
CA ALA A 276 -2.36 15.77 33.00
C ALA A 276 -2.20 15.16 34.41
N LEU A 277 -0.93 15.16 34.88
CA LEU A 277 -0.43 15.14 36.27
C LEU A 277 -0.36 13.85 37.10
N LEU A 278 0.78 13.76 37.81
CA LEU A 278 1.28 12.74 38.74
C LEU A 278 0.34 12.48 39.93
N VAL A 279 0.38 11.23 40.44
CA VAL A 279 0.81 10.83 41.81
C VAL A 279 0.35 9.39 42.10
N GLY A 280 1.27 8.57 42.62
CA GLY A 280 1.01 7.73 43.80
C GLY A 280 0.52 6.28 43.62
N ALA A 281 1.43 5.34 43.91
CA ALA A 281 1.29 4.10 44.70
C ALA A 281 0.18 3.07 44.31
N LEU A 282 0.59 1.89 43.84
CA LEU A 282 0.80 0.65 44.62
C LEU A 282 -0.51 0.02 45.17
N LEU A 283 -0.86 -1.19 44.69
CA LEU A 283 -0.99 -2.42 45.49
C LEU A 283 -1.76 -3.53 44.73
N LEU A 284 -1.07 -4.65 44.56
CA LEU A 284 -1.45 -6.05 44.74
C LEU A 284 -2.90 -6.51 44.48
N GLY A 285 -3.03 -7.56 43.67
CA GLY A 285 -4.23 -8.40 43.60
C GLY A 285 -4.10 -9.49 42.55
N GLY A 286 -3.48 -10.61 42.91
CA GLY A 286 -3.35 -11.79 42.07
C GLY A 286 -4.65 -12.58 41.97
N ALA A 287 -4.86 -13.23 40.83
CA ALA A 287 -5.69 -14.41 40.69
C ALA A 287 -4.99 -15.34 39.70
N ALA A 288 -4.55 -16.50 40.19
CA ALA A 288 -3.96 -17.56 39.40
C ALA A 288 -5.04 -18.23 38.55
N THR A 289 -4.73 -18.50 37.29
CA THR A 289 -5.47 -19.45 36.46
C THR A 289 -4.55 -20.61 36.12
N ASP A 290 -5.01 -21.81 36.43
CA ASP A 290 -4.34 -23.08 36.15
C ASP A 290 -3.94 -23.19 34.67
N ALA A 291 -2.64 -23.22 34.43
CA ALA A 291 -2.08 -23.53 33.14
C ALA A 291 -2.08 -25.06 32.95
N ARG A 292 -2.96 -25.56 32.09
CA ARG A 292 -2.75 -26.85 31.44
C ARG A 292 -1.50 -26.73 30.57
N ALA A 293 -0.54 -27.62 30.77
CA ALA A 293 0.68 -27.70 29.97
C ALA A 293 0.32 -28.01 28.50
N GLU A 294 0.43 -27.00 27.64
CA GLU A 294 0.51 -27.19 26.19
C GLU A 294 1.91 -27.71 25.85
N ALA A 295 1.93 -28.75 25.01
CA ALA A 295 3.16 -29.32 24.47
C ALA A 295 4.04 -28.22 23.85
N THR A 296 5.33 -28.22 24.19
CA THR A 296 6.32 -27.26 23.72
C THR A 296 6.40 -27.30 22.19
N GLN A 297 5.64 -26.44 21.52
CA GLN A 297 5.68 -26.32 20.08
C GLN A 297 7.00 -25.64 19.69
N SER A 298 7.94 -26.45 19.22
CA SER A 298 9.24 -25.97 18.75
C SER A 298 9.05 -25.03 17.55
N ILE A 299 9.57 -23.80 17.65
CA ILE A 299 9.54 -22.83 16.55
C ILE A 299 10.69 -23.00 15.56
N ALA A 300 11.52 -24.04 15.73
CA ALA A 300 12.58 -24.38 14.81
C ALA A 300 12.05 -24.64 13.38
N GLY A 301 12.93 -24.46 12.41
CA GLY A 301 12.64 -24.64 10.99
C GLY A 301 12.40 -23.33 10.25
N ASP A 302 11.81 -23.44 9.06
CA ASP A 302 11.78 -22.34 8.10
C ASP A 302 10.50 -21.52 8.23
N TRP A 303 10.66 -20.20 8.13
CA TRP A 303 9.57 -19.24 8.23
C TRP A 303 9.71 -18.18 7.15
N ALA A 304 8.61 -17.92 6.45
CA ALA A 304 8.53 -16.85 5.49
C ALA A 304 8.21 -15.53 6.19
N THR A 305 9.00 -14.50 5.88
CA THR A 305 8.76 -13.14 6.38
C THR A 305 7.49 -12.54 5.79
N ARG A 306 7.00 -11.45 6.39
CA ARG A 306 5.80 -10.75 5.90
C ARG A 306 5.98 -10.39 4.41
N GLY A 307 5.01 -10.78 3.58
CA GLY A 307 5.05 -10.53 2.12
C GLY A 307 5.99 -11.45 1.35
N PHE A 308 6.47 -12.55 1.95
CA PHE A 308 7.33 -13.55 1.31
C PHE A 308 8.66 -13.00 0.76
N GLY A 309 9.16 -11.90 1.32
CA GLY A 309 10.41 -11.27 0.87
C GLY A 309 11.67 -12.09 1.16
N SER A 310 11.63 -12.97 2.17
CA SER A 310 12.74 -13.86 2.54
C SER A 310 12.25 -15.09 3.30
N LEU A 311 13.03 -16.18 3.26
CA LEU A 311 12.88 -17.30 4.18
C LEU A 311 13.98 -17.24 5.26
N VAL A 312 13.57 -17.44 6.50
CA VAL A 312 14.43 -17.41 7.68
C VAL A 312 14.34 -18.75 8.39
N ARG A 313 15.49 -19.41 8.55
CA ARG A 313 15.61 -20.66 9.31
C ARG A 313 15.90 -20.35 10.76
N PHE A 314 15.01 -20.81 11.64
CA PHE A 314 15.22 -20.80 13.08
C PHE A 314 15.88 -22.10 13.53
N SER A 315 16.95 -21.99 14.30
CA SER A 315 17.68 -23.10 14.91
C SER A 315 18.32 -22.66 16.21
N ALA A 316 18.84 -23.63 16.98
CA ALA A 316 19.73 -23.30 18.08
C ALA A 316 20.91 -22.43 17.58
N CYS A 317 21.31 -21.45 18.38
CA CYS A 317 22.47 -20.62 18.09
C CYS A 317 23.75 -21.46 18.17
N GLN A 318 24.72 -21.16 17.31
CA GLN A 318 26.00 -21.86 17.31
C GLN A 318 26.75 -21.60 18.62
N GLY A 319 27.10 -22.67 19.35
CA GLY A 319 27.79 -22.57 20.64
C GLY A 319 26.89 -22.19 21.83
N ALA A 320 25.58 -22.02 21.63
CA ALA A 320 24.62 -21.69 22.67
C ALA A 320 23.28 -22.42 22.44
N PRO A 321 23.20 -23.73 22.76
CA PRO A 321 22.07 -24.59 22.41
C PRO A 321 20.73 -24.15 23.03
N ASP A 322 20.76 -23.50 24.19
CA ASP A 322 19.56 -22.99 24.89
C ASP A 322 19.05 -21.65 24.35
N THR A 323 19.63 -21.17 23.26
CA THR A 323 19.22 -19.91 22.62
C THR A 323 18.89 -20.16 21.16
N LEU A 324 17.95 -19.37 20.66
CA LEU A 324 17.40 -19.48 19.32
C LEU A 324 17.90 -18.34 18.44
N CYS A 325 18.38 -18.71 17.26
CA CYS A 325 18.88 -17.82 16.24
C CYS A 325 18.13 -18.04 14.93
N GLY A 326 18.08 -17.00 14.11
CA GLY A 326 17.34 -16.96 12.85
C GLY A 326 18.21 -16.44 11.73
N ARG A 327 18.46 -17.28 10.73
CA ARG A 327 19.33 -16.99 9.59
C ARG A 327 18.54 -16.89 8.30
N ILE A 328 18.80 -15.87 7.49
CA ILE A 328 18.24 -15.78 6.13
C ILE A 328 18.80 -16.93 5.29
N ILE A 329 17.94 -17.80 4.78
CA ILE A 329 18.32 -18.91 3.89
C ILE A 329 17.94 -18.65 2.44
N TRP A 330 17.01 -17.74 2.20
CA TRP A 330 16.55 -17.40 0.87
C TRP A 330 15.98 -15.98 0.82
N LEU A 331 16.09 -15.33 -0.34
CA LEU A 331 15.56 -14.00 -0.62
C LEU A 331 14.76 -14.06 -1.91
N TRP A 332 13.64 -13.35 -1.95
CA TRP A 332 12.88 -13.16 -3.17
C TRP A 332 13.69 -12.39 -4.23
N GLU A 333 14.45 -11.38 -3.80
CA GLU A 333 15.41 -10.65 -4.63
C GLU A 333 16.85 -11.07 -4.29
N ILE A 334 17.45 -11.99 -5.06
CA ILE A 334 18.84 -12.43 -4.84
C ILE A 334 19.90 -11.43 -5.34
N ALA A 335 19.53 -10.48 -6.21
CA ALA A 335 20.43 -9.50 -6.80
C ALA A 335 19.79 -8.11 -6.98
N ASP A 336 20.61 -7.06 -7.00
CA ASP A 336 20.22 -5.68 -7.32
C ASP A 336 20.05 -5.43 -8.82
N GLU A 337 19.69 -4.21 -9.20
CA GLU A 337 19.44 -3.78 -10.58
C GLU A 337 20.62 -3.98 -11.55
N ARG A 338 21.84 -4.19 -11.04
CA ARG A 338 23.06 -4.45 -11.82
C ARG A 338 23.50 -5.92 -11.75
N ALA A 339 22.58 -6.81 -11.40
CA ALA A 339 22.85 -8.23 -11.13
C ALA A 339 23.89 -8.48 -10.02
N ARG A 340 24.15 -7.50 -9.15
CA ARG A 340 25.06 -7.69 -8.02
C ARG A 340 24.30 -8.40 -6.91
N PRO A 341 24.89 -9.39 -6.22
CA PRO A 341 24.27 -10.03 -5.07
C PRO A 341 23.75 -8.99 -4.06
N ARG A 342 22.59 -9.28 -3.46
CA ARG A 342 22.03 -8.40 -2.44
C ARG A 342 22.90 -8.50 -1.19
N ASN A 343 23.75 -7.49 -1.01
CA ASN A 343 24.70 -7.42 0.10
C ASN A 343 24.17 -6.56 1.25
N ASP A 344 24.76 -6.74 2.41
CA ASP A 344 24.42 -6.04 3.65
C ASP A 344 24.88 -4.57 3.70
N ARG A 345 24.58 -3.80 2.66
CA ARG A 345 25.18 -2.48 2.38
C ARG A 345 24.99 -1.43 3.47
N ARG A 346 23.97 -1.59 4.30
CA ARG A 346 23.63 -0.67 5.40
C ARG A 346 24.24 -1.10 6.73
N ASN A 347 25.02 -2.19 6.75
CA ASN A 347 25.66 -2.63 7.98
C ASN A 347 26.52 -1.49 8.59
N PRO A 348 26.39 -1.23 9.89
CA PRO A 348 27.19 -0.20 10.56
C PRO A 348 28.68 -0.50 10.44
N ASP A 349 29.08 -1.77 10.47
CA ASP A 349 30.44 -2.21 10.20
C ASP A 349 30.73 -2.21 8.68
N PRO A 350 31.65 -1.34 8.19
CA PRO A 350 32.02 -1.30 6.79
C PRO A 350 32.53 -2.63 6.22
N ALA A 351 33.21 -3.45 7.03
CA ALA A 351 33.75 -4.74 6.59
C ALA A 351 32.64 -5.75 6.23
N LEU A 352 31.47 -5.62 6.85
CA LEU A 352 30.33 -6.49 6.62
C LEU A 352 29.46 -6.05 5.43
N ARG A 353 29.65 -4.84 4.88
CA ARG A 353 28.75 -4.26 3.86
C ARG A 353 28.71 -5.01 2.52
N ASN A 354 29.75 -5.81 2.25
CA ASN A 354 29.88 -6.58 1.03
C ASN A 354 29.47 -8.05 1.17
N ARG A 355 29.08 -8.51 2.37
CA ARG A 355 28.62 -9.89 2.55
C ARG A 355 27.22 -10.08 1.94
N SER A 356 26.96 -11.26 1.41
CA SER A 356 25.61 -11.66 0.97
C SER A 356 24.64 -11.59 2.15
N LEU A 357 23.41 -11.13 1.90
CA LEU A 357 22.33 -11.18 2.89
C LEU A 357 21.86 -12.61 3.17
N VAL A 358 21.99 -13.53 2.21
CA VAL A 358 21.79 -14.96 2.47
C VAL A 358 22.91 -15.44 3.38
N GLY A 359 22.53 -16.07 4.48
CA GLY A 359 23.43 -16.51 5.54
C GLY A 359 23.54 -15.53 6.72
N VAL A 360 22.99 -14.31 6.60
CA VAL A 360 23.02 -13.35 7.71
C VAL A 360 22.06 -13.77 8.81
N GLU A 361 22.59 -13.79 10.04
CA GLU A 361 21.81 -13.96 11.25
C GLU A 361 21.14 -12.65 11.65
N ILE A 362 19.80 -12.64 11.50
CA ILE A 362 18.95 -11.48 11.78
C ILE A 362 18.19 -11.62 13.10
N ILE A 363 18.09 -12.82 13.66
CA ILE A 363 17.56 -13.07 15.00
C ILE A 363 18.68 -13.68 15.82
N ARG A 364 19.00 -13.08 16.97
CA ARG A 364 20.16 -13.49 17.77
C ARG A 364 19.79 -13.71 19.22
N GLY A 365 20.19 -14.86 19.77
CA GLY A 365 20.21 -15.11 21.22
C GLY A 365 18.83 -15.06 21.89
N MET A 366 17.76 -15.44 21.19
CA MET A 366 16.41 -15.41 21.76
C MET A 366 16.23 -16.57 22.73
N ARG A 367 15.70 -16.32 23.93
CA ARG A 367 15.45 -17.35 24.94
C ARG A 367 13.97 -17.44 25.23
N GLU A 368 13.45 -18.66 25.34
CA GLU A 368 12.07 -18.87 25.79
C GLU A 368 11.96 -18.42 27.25
N THR A 369 11.14 -17.42 27.51
CA THR A 369 10.95 -16.84 28.86
C THR A 369 9.60 -17.23 29.46
N SER A 370 8.64 -17.58 28.61
CA SER A 370 7.40 -18.25 28.99
C SER A 370 6.93 -19.10 27.80
N PRO A 371 6.04 -20.08 28.01
CA PRO A 371 5.60 -20.98 26.93
C PRO A 371 5.14 -20.20 25.69
N GLY A 372 5.82 -20.43 24.56
CA GLY A 372 5.49 -19.76 23.29
C GLY A 372 5.95 -18.30 23.19
N VAL A 373 6.79 -17.81 24.10
CA VAL A 373 7.32 -16.44 24.11
C VAL A 373 8.84 -16.45 24.26
N TRP A 374 9.54 -15.91 23.26
CA TRP A 374 11.00 -15.75 23.27
C TRP A 374 11.38 -14.28 23.35
N THR A 375 12.28 -13.93 24.28
CA THR A 375 12.79 -12.56 24.49
C THR A 375 14.30 -12.59 24.83
N GLY A 376 14.86 -11.45 25.23
CA GLY A 376 16.26 -11.35 25.68
C GLY A 376 17.31 -11.30 24.57
N GLY A 377 16.90 -11.57 23.33
CA GLY A 377 17.75 -11.47 22.16
C GLY A 377 17.57 -10.15 21.38
N SER A 378 18.15 -10.13 20.19
CA SER A 378 18.15 -8.95 19.32
C SER A 378 17.75 -9.28 17.88
N LEU A 379 17.16 -8.30 17.20
CA LEU A 379 16.70 -8.40 15.82
C LEU A 379 17.48 -7.42 14.95
N TYR A 380 18.35 -7.92 14.08
CA TYR A 380 19.06 -7.10 13.10
C TYR A 380 18.21 -6.91 11.85
N ASN A 381 18.01 -5.67 11.41
CA ASN A 381 17.31 -5.35 10.17
C ASN A 381 18.30 -4.89 9.08
N PRO A 382 18.57 -5.72 8.06
CA PRO A 382 19.50 -5.34 6.99
C PRO A 382 18.99 -4.19 6.10
N ASP A 383 17.67 -3.93 6.09
CA ASP A 383 17.09 -2.85 5.28
C ASP A 383 17.38 -1.45 5.85
N ASP A 384 17.74 -1.31 7.12
CA ASP A 384 18.16 -0.04 7.72
C ASP A 384 19.49 -0.11 8.49
N GLY A 385 20.08 -1.30 8.62
CA GLY A 385 21.35 -1.52 9.29
C GLY A 385 21.27 -1.47 10.82
N ARG A 386 20.08 -1.41 11.41
CA ARG A 386 19.91 -1.24 12.86
C ARG A 386 19.56 -2.57 13.54
N THR A 387 19.86 -2.62 14.83
CA THR A 387 19.51 -3.73 15.71
C THR A 387 18.48 -3.28 16.72
N TYR A 388 17.47 -4.10 16.93
CA TYR A 388 16.30 -3.84 17.77
C TYR A 388 16.22 -4.86 18.91
N THR A 389 15.58 -4.50 20.02
CA THR A 389 15.19 -5.49 21.02
C THR A 389 14.03 -6.32 20.48
N GLY A 390 14.06 -7.64 20.73
CA GLY A 390 13.15 -8.59 20.11
C GLY A 390 12.24 -9.32 21.08
N GLU A 391 10.99 -9.51 20.67
CA GLU A 391 10.05 -10.48 21.25
C GLU A 391 9.47 -11.33 20.11
N ILE A 392 9.45 -12.65 20.28
CA ILE A 392 8.78 -13.59 19.37
C ILE A 392 7.66 -14.25 20.15
N ARG A 393 6.47 -14.32 19.57
CA ARG A 393 5.36 -15.12 20.08
C ARG A 393 4.87 -16.10 19.04
N LEU A 394 4.66 -17.36 19.41
CA LEU A 394 3.91 -18.30 18.57
C LEU A 394 2.41 -18.13 18.85
N ARG A 395 1.62 -17.82 17.83
CA ARG A 395 0.15 -17.71 17.94
C ARG A 395 -0.52 -18.35 16.75
N ASN A 396 -1.38 -19.34 17.00
CA ASN A 396 -2.16 -20.03 15.96
C ASN A 396 -1.27 -20.54 14.80
N GLY A 397 -0.12 -21.14 15.11
CA GLY A 397 0.83 -21.64 14.10
C GLY A 397 1.65 -20.57 13.37
N ALA A 398 1.49 -19.28 13.68
CA ALA A 398 2.26 -18.19 13.09
C ALA A 398 3.21 -17.54 14.10
N LEU A 399 4.40 -17.11 13.64
CA LEU A 399 5.31 -16.33 14.47
C LEU A 399 4.97 -14.85 14.40
N VAL A 400 4.74 -14.25 15.56
CA VAL A 400 4.53 -12.80 15.73
C VAL A 400 5.83 -12.22 16.29
N LEU A 401 6.63 -11.59 15.42
CA LEU A 401 7.88 -10.93 15.78
C LEU A 401 7.63 -9.45 16.08
N LYS A 402 8.03 -8.98 17.25
CA LYS A 402 7.99 -7.57 17.65
C LYS A 402 9.42 -7.07 17.85
N GLY A 403 9.80 -6.04 17.10
CA GLY A 403 11.07 -5.33 17.25
C GLY A 403 10.86 -3.94 17.80
N CYS A 404 11.63 -3.53 18.82
CA CYS A 404 11.53 -2.21 19.43
C CYS A 404 12.86 -1.45 19.36
N ALA A 405 12.79 -0.18 18.96
CA ALA A 405 13.90 0.76 19.09
C ALA A 405 13.83 1.44 20.46
N LEU A 406 14.91 1.34 21.24
CA LEU A 406 15.01 1.92 22.59
C LEU A 406 13.84 1.52 23.52
N ASN A 407 13.20 0.38 23.27
CA ASN A 407 11.97 -0.08 23.94
C ASN A 407 10.75 0.87 23.87
N ILE A 408 10.80 1.93 23.05
CA ILE A 408 9.74 2.95 22.94
C ILE A 408 8.94 2.76 21.66
N VAL A 409 9.63 2.64 20.52
CA VAL A 409 8.97 2.55 19.20
C VAL A 409 9.06 1.12 18.71
N CYS A 410 7.93 0.42 18.73
CA CYS A 410 7.86 -0.99 18.36
C CYS A 410 7.11 -1.21 17.05
N GLN A 411 7.54 -2.18 16.26
CA GLN A 411 6.82 -2.70 15.12
C GLN A 411 6.66 -4.21 15.24
N THR A 412 5.54 -4.72 14.75
CA THR A 412 5.24 -6.15 14.76
C THR A 412 5.13 -6.68 13.33
N GLN A 413 5.62 -7.89 13.09
CA GLN A 413 5.48 -8.68 11.88
C GLN A 413 4.91 -10.06 12.19
N THR A 414 4.19 -10.64 11.23
CA THR A 414 3.68 -12.02 11.32
C THR A 414 4.30 -12.85 10.21
N TRP A 415 4.94 -13.94 10.58
CA TRP A 415 5.64 -14.87 9.70
C TRP A 415 4.91 -16.22 9.71
N ARG A 416 4.91 -16.92 8.58
CA ARG A 416 4.16 -18.17 8.38
C ARG A 416 5.09 -19.27 7.88
N LYS A 417 4.70 -20.54 8.03
CA LYS A 417 5.46 -21.64 7.45
C LYS A 417 5.39 -21.56 5.92
N PRO A 418 6.49 -21.84 5.19
CA PRO A 418 6.49 -21.86 3.73
C PRO A 418 5.44 -22.81 3.17
N ASP A 419 5.26 -23.99 3.78
CA ASP A 419 4.27 -24.97 3.33
C ASP A 419 2.83 -24.46 3.47
N ASP A 420 2.50 -23.67 4.51
CA ASP A 420 1.18 -23.04 4.62
C ASP A 420 0.92 -22.09 3.45
N ILE A 421 1.97 -21.41 2.99
CA ILE A 421 1.89 -20.49 1.84
C ILE A 421 1.80 -21.28 0.54
N LEU A 422 2.61 -22.32 0.37
CA LEU A 422 2.58 -23.17 -0.83
C LEU A 422 1.29 -23.97 -0.94
N ASN A 423 0.74 -24.47 0.16
CA ASN A 423 -0.54 -25.16 0.19
C ASN A 423 -1.69 -24.19 -0.06
N ALA A 424 -1.63 -22.97 0.47
CA ALA A 424 -2.55 -21.92 0.07
C ALA A 424 -2.46 -21.68 -1.44
N VAL A 425 -1.28 -21.56 -2.03
CA VAL A 425 -1.11 -21.36 -3.48
C VAL A 425 -1.57 -22.57 -4.31
N ARG A 426 -1.24 -23.80 -3.91
CA ARG A 426 -1.66 -25.02 -4.62
C ARG A 426 -3.17 -25.26 -4.52
N GLY A 427 -3.77 -24.93 -3.38
CA GLY A 427 -5.22 -24.93 -3.21
C GLY A 427 -5.95 -23.87 -4.04
N LEU A 428 -5.23 -22.90 -4.63
CA LEU A 428 -5.76 -21.96 -5.62
C LEU A 428 -5.64 -22.47 -7.07
N GLN A 429 -4.94 -23.59 -7.30
CA GLN A 429 -4.74 -24.21 -8.62
C GLN A 429 -5.66 -25.42 -8.86
N GLN A 430 -6.33 -25.92 -7.82
CA GLN A 430 -7.43 -26.89 -7.89
C GLN A 430 -8.76 -26.13 -7.80
#